data_AF-A0A0D8ZUG2-F1
#
_entry.id   AF-A0A0D8ZUG2-F1
#
_cell.length_a   1.000
_cell.length_b   1.000
_cell.length_c   1.000
_cell.angle_alpha   90.00
_cell.angle_beta   90.00
_cell.angle_gamma   90.00
#
_symmetry.space_group_name_H-M   'P 1'
#
loop_
_entity.id
_entity.type
_entity.pdbx_description
1 polymer ?
#
loop_
_entity_poly.entity_id
_entity_poly.type
_entity_poly.pdbx_seq_one_letter_code
_entity_poly.pdbx_strand_id
1 'polypeptide(L)' 'MPNQLSSAWADTNTAAAALGISPRQLRKLRKEGLLKLGKHYRVTTSAVASKPRYRWHCDRCGAALEIPMEKR' A
#
# COMPACT_ATOMS: atom_id res chain seq x y z
N MET A 1 1.93 21.47 -17.51
CA MET A 1 1.98 21.45 -16.04
C MET A 1 2.01 19.99 -15.60
N PRO A 2 3.10 19.48 -14.98
CA PRO A 2 3.04 18.14 -14.43
C PRO A 2 2.11 18.19 -13.21
N ASN A 3 0.95 17.57 -13.36
CA ASN A 3 -0.07 17.40 -12.34
C ASN A 3 0.54 16.58 -11.20
N GLN A 4 0.99 17.26 -10.15
CA GLN A 4 1.53 16.65 -8.94
C GLN A 4 0.36 15.93 -8.24
N LEU A 5 0.12 14.68 -8.61
CA LEU A 5 -0.90 13.80 -8.00
C LEU A 5 -0.49 13.53 -6.55
N SER A 6 -0.92 14.46 -5.70
CA SER A 6 -0.77 14.50 -4.27
C SER A 6 -1.12 13.16 -3.63
N SER A 7 -0.08 12.43 -3.18
CA SER A 7 -0.12 11.43 -2.11
C SER A 7 -1.38 10.53 -2.15
N ALA A 8 -1.47 9.66 -3.16
CA ALA A 8 -2.61 8.76 -3.35
C ALA A 8 -2.67 7.65 -2.29
N TRP A 9 -3.13 8.01 -1.09
CA TRP A 9 -3.52 7.05 -0.05
C TRP A 9 -4.85 6.41 -0.44
N ALA A 10 -4.78 5.21 -1.00
CA ALA A 10 -5.93 4.47 -1.50
C ALA A 10 -6.29 3.28 -0.59
N ASP A 11 -7.49 2.75 -0.71
CA ASP A 11 -7.88 1.49 -0.07
C ASP A 11 -7.15 0.28 -0.70
N THR A 12 -7.34 -0.90 -0.13
CA THR A 12 -6.62 -2.11 -0.56
C THR A 12 -6.93 -2.51 -2.01
N ASN A 13 -8.17 -2.32 -2.48
CA ASN A 13 -8.54 -2.71 -3.85
C ASN A 13 -8.01 -1.68 -4.85
N THR A 14 -8.21 -0.39 -4.56
CA THR A 14 -7.72 0.70 -5.42
C THR A 14 -6.19 0.72 -5.49
N ALA A 15 -5.49 0.50 -4.37
CA ALA A 15 -4.04 0.40 -4.35
C ALA A 15 -3.52 -0.82 -5.11
N ALA A 16 -4.17 -1.96 -4.96
CA ALA A 16 -3.82 -3.17 -5.71
C ALA A 16 -3.99 -2.95 -7.23
N ALA A 17 -5.10 -2.33 -7.64
CA ALA A 17 -5.33 -1.97 -9.04
C ALA A 17 -4.30 -0.97 -9.58
N ALA A 18 -3.97 0.07 -8.80
CA ALA A 18 -2.97 1.07 -9.19
C ALA A 18 -1.55 0.48 -9.32
N LEU A 19 -1.23 -0.52 -8.50
CA LEU A 19 0.06 -1.24 -8.51
C LEU A 19 0.09 -2.40 -9.52
N GLY A 20 -1.03 -2.70 -10.19
CA GLY A 20 -1.14 -3.86 -11.09
C GLY A 20 -1.00 -5.21 -10.40
N ILE A 21 -1.26 -5.30 -9.08
CA ILE A 21 -1.15 -6.55 -8.30
C ILE A 21 -2.49 -6.97 -7.71
N SER A 22 -2.56 -8.20 -7.22
CA SER A 22 -3.74 -8.69 -6.51
C SER A 22 -3.82 -8.17 -5.06
N PRO A 23 -5.02 -7.89 -4.53
CA PRO A 23 -5.22 -7.53 -3.11
C PRO A 23 -4.65 -8.57 -2.13
N ARG A 24 -4.65 -9.86 -2.50
CA ARG A 24 -3.99 -10.92 -1.72
C ARG A 24 -2.48 -10.74 -1.67
N GLN A 25 -1.87 -10.37 -2.80
CA GLN A 25 -0.43 -10.13 -2.91
C GLN A 25 -0.01 -8.91 -2.10
N LEU A 26 -0.78 -7.82 -2.14
CA LEU A 26 -0.55 -6.64 -1.28
C LEU A 26 -0.53 -7.02 0.22
N ARG A 27 -1.46 -7.88 0.67
CA ARG A 27 -1.47 -8.38 2.05
C ARG A 27 -0.29 -9.30 2.36
N LYS A 28 0.17 -10.09 1.39
CA LYS A 28 1.37 -10.94 1.51
C LYS A 28 2.62 -10.08 1.68
N LEU A 29 2.80 -9.05 0.85
CA LEU A 29 3.94 -8.11 0.94
C LEU A 29 4.00 -7.38 2.29
N ARG A 30 2.84 -7.05 2.86
CA ARG A 30 2.76 -6.53 4.23
C ARG A 30 3.17 -7.58 5.27
N LYS A 31 2.74 -8.84 5.13
CA LYS A 31 3.15 -9.92 6.03
C LYS A 31 4.66 -10.23 5.91
N GLU A 32 5.22 -10.11 4.71
CA GLU A 32 6.66 -10.28 4.45
C GLU A 32 7.51 -9.11 4.96
N GLY A 33 6.89 -8.01 5.42
CA GLY A 33 7.57 -6.87 6.01
C GLY A 33 8.17 -5.88 4.99
N LEU A 34 7.86 -6.04 3.71
CA LEU A 34 8.25 -5.11 2.64
C LEU A 34 7.54 -3.76 2.81
N LEU A 35 6.27 -3.79 3.21
CA LEU A 35 5.46 -2.60 3.43
C LEU A 35 5.40 -2.30 4.94
N LYS A 36 5.85 -1.10 5.33
CA LYS A 36 5.89 -0.61 6.73
C LYS A 36 4.69 0.30 7.07
N LEU A 37 4.15 0.14 8.28
CA LEU A 37 3.11 1.02 8.85
C LEU A 37 3.64 2.46 8.96
N GLY A 38 2.80 3.45 8.64
CA GLY A 38 3.12 4.88 8.62
C GLY A 38 3.86 5.35 7.37
N LYS A 39 4.61 4.48 6.70
CA LYS A 39 5.33 4.80 5.44
C LYS A 39 4.56 4.37 4.19
N HIS A 40 4.20 3.09 4.14
CA HIS A 40 3.56 2.46 2.98
C HIS A 40 2.07 2.25 3.18
N TYR A 41 1.66 1.95 4.41
CA TYR A 41 0.26 1.81 4.77
C TYR A 41 -0.04 2.44 6.12
N ARG A 42 -1.28 2.84 6.34
CA ARG A 42 -1.79 3.36 7.61
C ARG A 42 -3.12 2.74 7.92
N VAL A 43 -3.39 2.57 9.21
CA VAL A 43 -4.72 2.16 9.69
C VAL A 43 -5.53 3.43 9.91
N THR A 44 -6.68 3.53 9.26
CA THR A 44 -7.55 4.72 9.32
C THR A 44 -8.80 4.52 10.18
N THR A 45 -9.03 3.30 10.65
CA THR A 45 -10.13 3.00 11.56
C THR A 45 -9.78 3.37 12.99
N SER A 46 -10.71 4.06 13.65
CA SER A 46 -10.74 4.22 15.11
C SER A 46 -10.81 2.86 15.80
N ALA A 47 -10.24 2.78 17.01
CA ALA A 47 -10.11 1.56 17.81
C ALA A 47 -11.44 0.82 18.10
N VAL A 48 -12.58 1.45 17.84
CA VAL A 48 -13.94 0.93 18.10
C VAL A 48 -14.55 0.24 16.87
N ALA A 49 -13.96 0.40 15.68
CA ALA A 49 -14.53 -0.17 14.46
C ALA A 49 -14.22 -1.67 14.33
N SER A 50 -15.25 -2.49 14.13
CA SER A 50 -15.16 -3.96 14.03
C SER A 50 -14.30 -4.48 12.86
N LYS A 51 -13.89 -3.61 11.94
CA LYS A 51 -13.14 -4.01 10.74
C LYS A 51 -12.07 -2.98 10.39
N PRO A 52 -10.77 -3.24 10.66
CA PRO A 52 -9.73 -2.26 10.46
C PRO A 52 -9.58 -1.88 8.98
N ARG A 53 -9.65 -0.58 8.66
CA ARG A 53 -9.52 -0.04 7.30
C ARG A 53 -8.09 0.41 7.06
N TYR A 54 -7.38 -0.33 6.22
CA TYR A 54 -6.03 0.00 5.77
C TYR A 54 -6.08 0.93 4.56
N ARG A 55 -5.33 2.02 4.62
CA ARG A 55 -4.97 2.82 3.44
C ARG A 55 -3.52 2.59 3.08
N TRP A 56 -3.23 2.53 1.79
CA TRP A 56 -1.93 2.25 1.20
C TRP A 56 -1.53 3.43 0.33
N HIS A 57 -0.25 3.81 0.40
CA HIS A 57 0.29 4.88 -0.41
C HIS A 57 0.78 4.27 -1.74
N CYS A 58 0.03 4.46 -2.83
CA CYS A 58 0.32 3.82 -4.11
C CYS A 58 1.75 4.12 -4.59
N ASP A 59 2.16 5.39 -4.55
CA ASP A 59 3.49 5.83 -4.98
C ASP A 59 4.63 5.15 -4.20
N ARG A 60 4.59 5.17 -2.85
CA ARG A 60 5.58 4.50 -1.99
C ARG A 60 5.54 2.98 -2.14
N CYS A 61 4.35 2.39 -2.30
CA CYS A 61 4.23 0.95 -2.52
C CYS A 61 4.78 0.56 -3.89
N GLY A 62 4.57 1.39 -4.91
CA GLY A 62 5.11 1.24 -6.26
C GLY A 62 6.63 1.31 -6.22
N ALA A 63 7.18 2.36 -5.61
CA ALA A 63 8.63 2.49 -5.41
C ALA A 63 9.22 1.31 -4.63
N ALA A 64 8.51 0.76 -3.64
CA ALA A 64 8.95 -0.43 -2.91
C ALA A 64 8.84 -1.74 -3.72
N LEU A 65 7.92 -1.80 -4.69
CA LEU A 65 7.77 -2.91 -5.64
C LEU A 65 8.76 -2.83 -6.81
N GLU A 66 9.06 -1.62 -7.29
CA GLU A 66 10.01 -1.34 -8.37
C GLU A 66 11.46 -1.58 -7.94
N ILE A 67 11.74 -1.65 -6.63
CA ILE A 67 12.98 -2.23 -6.13
C ILE A 67 12.92 -3.73 -6.47
N PRO A 68 13.75 -4.23 -7.39
CA PRO A 68 13.68 -5.62 -7.82
C PRO A 68 13.88 -6.53 -6.61
N MET A 69 12.93 -7.43 -6.37
CA MET A 69 13.12 -8.61 -5.51
C MET A 69 14.05 -9.60 -6.23
N GLU A 70 15.31 -9.21 -6.41
CA GLU A 70 16.42 -10.12 -6.66
C GLU A 70 17.27 -10.11 -5.39
N LYS A 71 17.37 -11.26 -4.72
CA LYS A 71 18.09 -11.53 -3.46
C LYS A 71 17.30 -11.27 -2.17
N ARG A 72 16.59 -12.32 -1.73
CA ARG A 72 16.82 -12.90 -0.40
C ARG A 72 16.73 -14.41 -0.49
#